data_AF-A0A924DQE7-F1
#
_entry.id   AF-A0A924DQE7-F1
#
_cell.length_a   1.000
_cell.length_b   1.000
_cell.length_c   1.000
_cell.angle_alpha   90.00
_cell.angle_beta   90.00
_cell.angle_gamma   90.00
#
_symmetry.space_group_name_H-M   'P 1'
#
loop_
_entity.id
_entity.type
_entity.pdbx_description
1 polymer ?
#
loop_
_entity_poly.entity_id
_entity_poly.type
_entity_poly.pdbx_seq_one_letter_code
_entity_poly.pdbx_strand_id
1 'polypeptide(L)'
;MIKSEDKIIPSNLRISSETKGMDLSSAELQTLLEFFPDGLIAIDLETTGLSPLVDRIIEIAAFKVTKEGISLYATLINPEIPIPPFTTTIHNITDEMVQTSPKLIEVLEEFKEFLGELPIVAHNAKFDLGFIVMGLQRQKIKLSSALIYCSCKMSRITHKEVINHKLGTLVKELKIPLLNHHRALDDAYASLMIFIKGLERLKTKNQPEKQRIDLRAHGLLFSLDQFDELKTQELPLHLEELNKLVKEAAVIEIQYTGGTHKNQFRPIKLTSLLNTPDGNILYARCLLSDIYKSFKLNKITALRHPSAEDIQQWLIKTQKL
;
A
#
# COMPACT_ATOMS: atom_id res chain seq x y z
N MET A 1 -20.97 16.84 25.69
CA MET A 1 -20.38 17.94 24.91
C MET A 1 -18.96 17.48 24.58
N ILE A 2 -18.52 17.17 23.37
CA ILE A 2 -19.00 17.38 22.00
C ILE A 2 -18.80 16.03 21.29
N LYS A 3 -19.83 15.51 20.60
CA LYS A 3 -19.67 14.35 19.71
C LYS A 3 -18.99 14.85 18.45
N SER A 4 -17.80 14.34 18.12
CA SER A 4 -17.19 14.54 16.81
C SER A 4 -17.94 13.67 15.81
N GLU A 5 -18.92 14.28 15.15
CA GLU A 5 -19.40 13.77 13.86
C GLU A 5 -18.26 13.96 12.87
N ASP A 6 -17.42 12.92 12.72
CA ASP A 6 -16.53 12.82 11.59
C ASP A 6 -17.40 12.83 10.33
N LYS A 7 -17.27 13.93 9.57
CA LYS A 7 -17.99 14.16 8.32
C LYS A 7 -17.47 13.20 7.26
N ILE A 8 -17.95 11.96 7.33
CA ILE A 8 -17.98 11.01 6.22
C ILE A 8 -18.55 11.77 5.01
N ILE A 9 -17.84 11.71 3.89
CA ILE A 9 -18.31 12.30 2.62
C ILE A 9 -19.72 11.75 2.35
N PRO A 10 -20.74 12.60 2.11
CA PRO A 10 -22.10 12.14 1.87
C PRO A 10 -22.14 11.04 0.82
N SER A 11 -22.88 9.98 1.11
CA SER A 11 -22.91 8.69 0.40
C SER A 11 -23.33 8.75 -1.08
N ASN A 12 -23.63 9.93 -1.62
CA ASN A 12 -24.08 10.16 -2.99
C ASN A 12 -23.06 10.88 -3.89
N LEU A 13 -21.94 11.39 -3.37
CA LEU A 13 -20.82 11.86 -4.19
C LEU A 13 -19.50 11.32 -3.64
N ARG A 14 -18.95 10.29 -4.31
CA ARG A 14 -17.60 9.78 -4.01
C ARG A 14 -16.50 10.72 -4.48
N ILE A 15 -16.83 11.61 -5.42
CA ILE A 15 -15.93 12.60 -6.00
C ILE A 15 -16.24 13.99 -5.45
N SER A 16 -15.22 14.73 -5.02
CA SER A 16 -15.33 16.10 -4.51
C SER A 16 -14.20 16.98 -5.03
N SER A 17 -14.49 18.25 -5.31
CA SER A 17 -13.47 19.29 -5.56
C SER A 17 -13.10 20.09 -4.31
N GLU A 18 -13.83 19.92 -3.20
CA GLU A 18 -13.53 20.57 -1.93
C GLU A 18 -12.37 19.85 -1.23
N THR A 19 -11.25 20.56 -1.04
CA THR A 19 -10.00 20.04 -0.46
C THR A 19 -10.05 19.82 1.05
N LYS A 20 -11.02 20.43 1.75
CA LYS A 20 -11.19 20.33 3.21
C LYS A 20 -9.90 20.59 4.01
N GLY A 21 -9.05 21.52 3.55
CA GLY A 21 -7.78 21.87 4.19
C GLY A 21 -6.56 21.08 3.70
N MET A 22 -6.74 20.15 2.76
CA MET A 22 -5.66 19.49 2.02
C MET A 22 -5.28 20.31 0.77
N ASP A 23 -4.75 21.51 0.98
CA ASP A 23 -4.34 22.39 -0.10
C ASP A 23 -2.86 22.19 -0.45
N LEU A 24 -2.50 22.56 -1.69
CA LEU A 24 -1.11 22.67 -2.13
C LEU A 24 -0.77 24.15 -2.27
N SER A 25 0.40 24.55 -1.78
CA SER A 25 0.94 25.88 -2.09
C SER A 25 1.24 26.00 -3.60
N SER A 26 1.31 27.23 -4.09
CA SER A 26 1.65 27.48 -5.51
C SER A 26 3.02 26.89 -5.89
N ALA A 27 3.98 26.87 -4.96
CA ALA A 27 5.31 26.30 -5.19
C ALA A 27 5.28 24.77 -5.27
N GLU A 28 4.48 24.12 -4.43
CA GLU A 28 4.29 22.65 -4.44
C GLU A 28 3.59 22.21 -5.72
N LEU A 29 2.53 22.91 -6.12
CA LEU A 29 1.82 22.66 -7.38
C LEU A 29 2.73 22.87 -8.59
N GLN A 30 3.48 23.97 -8.63
CA GLN A 30 4.44 24.25 -9.71
C GLN A 30 5.50 23.15 -9.80
N THR A 31 6.04 22.72 -8.65
CA THR A 31 7.03 21.63 -8.63
C THR A 31 6.43 20.35 -9.17
N LEU A 32 5.24 19.97 -8.74
CA LEU A 32 4.56 18.77 -9.22
C LEU A 32 4.36 18.82 -10.74
N LEU A 33 3.79 19.90 -11.27
CA LEU A 33 3.44 20.02 -12.70
C LEU A 33 4.67 20.15 -13.61
N GLU A 34 5.82 20.58 -13.10
CA GLU A 34 7.07 20.55 -13.87
C GLU A 34 7.53 19.12 -14.17
N PHE A 35 7.35 18.20 -13.22
CA PHE A 35 7.69 16.79 -13.37
C PHE A 35 6.55 15.98 -14.01
N PHE A 36 5.30 16.39 -13.79
CA PHE A 36 4.08 15.71 -14.22
C PHE A 36 3.11 16.72 -14.86
N PRO A 37 3.34 17.13 -16.12
CA PRO A 37 2.60 18.22 -16.76
C PRO A 37 1.08 18.02 -16.84
N ASP A 38 0.64 16.78 -16.97
CA ASP A 38 -0.78 16.41 -17.04
C ASP A 38 -1.40 16.13 -15.65
N GLY A 39 -0.56 16.02 -14.61
CA GLY A 39 -0.97 15.74 -13.25
C GLY A 39 -0.47 14.42 -12.68
N LEU A 40 -0.80 14.21 -11.40
CA LEU A 40 -0.44 13.03 -10.61
C LEU A 40 -1.62 12.68 -9.69
N ILE A 41 -1.83 11.39 -9.46
CA ILE A 41 -2.83 10.92 -8.50
C ILE A 41 -2.10 10.25 -7.33
N ALA A 42 -2.39 10.66 -6.11
CA ALA A 42 -2.00 9.90 -4.94
C ALA A 42 -3.14 8.99 -4.48
N ILE A 43 -2.84 7.78 -4.05
CA ILE A 43 -3.85 6.86 -3.52
C ILE A 43 -3.38 6.22 -2.22
N ASP A 44 -4.35 5.71 -1.47
CA ASP A 44 -4.15 4.90 -0.28
C ASP A 44 -5.41 4.05 -0.03
N LEU A 45 -5.25 2.91 0.65
CA LEU A 45 -6.31 1.97 0.94
C LEU A 45 -6.28 1.53 2.40
N GLU A 46 -7.46 1.31 2.97
CA GLU A 46 -7.60 0.53 4.20
C GLU A 46 -8.14 -0.87 3.87
N THR A 47 -7.64 -1.88 4.58
CA THR A 47 -7.92 -3.29 4.27
C THR A 47 -8.16 -4.13 5.53
N THR A 48 -8.83 -5.27 5.37
CA THR A 48 -9.03 -6.26 6.45
C THR A 48 -7.76 -7.03 6.81
N GLY A 49 -6.65 -6.82 6.11
CA GLY A 49 -5.40 -7.56 6.29
C GLY A 49 -4.38 -7.26 5.20
N LEU A 50 -3.30 -8.04 5.13
CA LEU A 50 -2.16 -7.68 4.29
C LEU A 50 -2.17 -8.26 2.88
N SER A 51 -2.93 -9.33 2.65
CA SER A 51 -2.85 -10.09 1.42
C SER A 51 -4.01 -9.77 0.48
N PRO A 52 -3.75 -9.26 -0.73
CA PRO A 52 -4.82 -9.00 -1.70
C PRO A 52 -5.51 -10.28 -2.21
N LEU A 53 -4.93 -11.45 -1.94
CA LEU A 53 -5.49 -12.74 -2.33
C LEU A 53 -6.59 -13.21 -1.37
N VAL A 54 -6.48 -12.92 -0.08
CA VAL A 54 -7.43 -13.41 0.94
C VAL A 54 -8.18 -12.30 1.67
N ASP A 55 -7.60 -11.11 1.78
CA ASP A 55 -8.18 -9.96 2.47
C ASP A 55 -9.01 -9.08 1.52
N ARG A 56 -9.66 -8.05 2.06
CA ARG A 56 -10.59 -7.15 1.34
C ARG A 56 -10.25 -5.69 1.60
N ILE A 57 -10.53 -4.86 0.60
CA ILE A 57 -10.50 -3.40 0.74
C ILE A 57 -11.74 -2.96 1.53
N ILE A 58 -11.58 -2.04 2.46
CA ILE A 58 -12.66 -1.44 3.28
C ILE A 58 -12.74 0.08 3.17
N GLU A 59 -11.69 0.74 2.65
CA GLU A 59 -11.72 2.13 2.23
C GLU A 59 -10.80 2.30 1.01
N ILE A 60 -11.24 3.10 0.05
CA ILE A 60 -10.43 3.53 -1.10
C ILE A 60 -10.41 5.05 -1.11
N ALA A 61 -9.24 5.66 -1.27
CA ALA A 61 -9.12 7.07 -1.55
C ALA A 61 -8.11 7.39 -2.65
N ALA A 62 -8.37 8.48 -3.37
CA ALA A 62 -7.46 9.07 -4.33
C ALA A 62 -7.51 10.61 -4.28
N PHE A 63 -6.34 11.21 -4.36
CA PHE A 63 -6.11 12.65 -4.41
C PHE A 63 -5.47 13.00 -5.75
N LYS A 64 -6.28 13.48 -6.70
CA LYS A 64 -5.83 13.85 -8.04
C LYS A 64 -5.48 15.32 -8.08
N VAL A 65 -4.31 15.64 -8.61
CA VAL A 65 -3.87 17.00 -8.89
C VAL A 65 -3.55 17.14 -10.37
N THR A 66 -4.22 18.07 -11.05
CA THR A 66 -3.96 18.44 -12.45
C THR A 66 -3.81 19.96 -12.56
N LYS A 67 -3.56 20.46 -13.78
CA LYS A 67 -3.54 21.90 -14.06
C LYS A 67 -4.92 22.56 -13.90
N GLU A 68 -6.00 21.78 -14.02
CA GLU A 68 -7.38 22.24 -13.82
C GLU A 68 -7.77 22.33 -12.35
N GLY A 69 -7.01 21.69 -11.46
CA GLY A 69 -7.21 21.76 -10.01
C GLY A 69 -7.10 20.42 -9.32
N ILE A 70 -7.70 20.34 -8.13
CA ILE A 70 -7.70 19.16 -7.28
C ILE A 70 -9.05 18.46 -7.38
N SER A 71 -9.03 17.14 -7.44
CA SER A 71 -10.22 16.29 -7.35
C SER A 71 -9.94 15.14 -6.41
N LEU A 72 -10.88 14.85 -5.52
CA LEU A 72 -10.78 13.82 -4.51
C LEU A 72 -11.76 12.71 -4.83
N TYR A 73 -11.35 11.46 -4.59
CA TYR A 73 -12.20 10.29 -4.56
C TYR A 73 -12.05 9.66 -3.18
N ALA A 74 -13.14 9.37 -2.48
CA ALA A 74 -13.05 8.54 -1.27
C ALA A 74 -14.36 7.82 -0.99
N THR A 75 -14.28 6.55 -0.61
CA THR A 75 -15.45 5.75 -0.26
C THR A 75 -15.08 4.59 0.67
N LEU A 76 -15.95 4.32 1.63
CA LEU A 76 -15.93 3.07 2.39
C LEU A 76 -16.44 1.94 1.50
N ILE A 77 -15.96 0.73 1.75
CA ILE A 77 -16.29 -0.48 0.99
C ILE A 77 -16.79 -1.54 1.95
N ASN A 78 -17.93 -2.15 1.61
CA ASN A 78 -18.38 -3.37 2.27
C ASN A 78 -17.49 -4.54 1.83
N PRO A 79 -16.68 -5.14 2.73
CA PRO A 79 -15.76 -6.22 2.38
C PRO A 79 -16.46 -7.58 2.23
N GLU A 80 -17.76 -7.69 2.56
CA GLU A 80 -18.55 -8.92 2.57
C GLU A 80 -18.01 -10.01 3.52
N ILE A 81 -17.14 -9.63 4.46
CA ILE A 81 -16.57 -10.46 5.52
C ILE A 81 -16.44 -9.62 6.81
N PRO A 82 -16.44 -10.23 8.01
CA PRO A 82 -16.15 -9.50 9.23
C PRO A 82 -14.76 -8.84 9.20
N ILE A 83 -14.66 -7.59 9.64
CA ILE A 83 -13.37 -6.91 9.78
C ILE A 83 -12.61 -7.48 11.00
N PRO A 84 -11.37 -7.99 10.83
CA PRO A 84 -10.60 -8.48 11.96
C PRO A 84 -10.36 -7.39 13.01
N PRO A 85 -10.58 -7.64 14.32
CA PRO A 85 -10.47 -6.60 15.36
C PRO A 85 -9.13 -5.88 15.37
N PHE A 86 -8.04 -6.59 15.06
CA PHE A 86 -6.71 -6.01 14.98
C PHE A 86 -6.61 -4.89 13.93
N THR A 87 -7.21 -5.02 12.75
CA THR A 87 -7.12 -3.97 11.73
C THR A 87 -7.98 -2.76 12.12
N THR A 88 -9.13 -2.97 12.76
CA THR A 88 -9.91 -1.88 13.35
C THR A 88 -9.10 -1.03 14.33
N THR A 89 -8.16 -1.60 15.10
CA THR A 89 -7.27 -0.79 15.96
C THR A 89 -6.28 0.11 15.21
N ILE A 90 -6.09 -0.13 13.91
CA ILE A 90 -5.21 0.66 13.04
C ILE A 90 -6.01 1.79 12.39
N HIS A 91 -7.08 1.44 11.67
CA HIS A 91 -7.81 2.36 10.80
C HIS A 91 -9.13 2.89 11.40
N ASN A 92 -9.55 2.39 12.57
CA ASN A 92 -10.79 2.80 13.26
C ASN A 92 -12.09 2.57 12.44
N ILE A 93 -12.04 1.71 11.42
CA ILE A 93 -13.21 1.34 10.60
C ILE A 93 -13.83 0.07 11.21
N THR A 94 -15.14 0.14 11.49
CA THR A 94 -15.90 -0.96 12.07
C THR A 94 -16.85 -1.58 11.05
N ASP A 95 -17.34 -2.79 11.36
CA ASP A 95 -18.33 -3.48 10.53
C ASP A 95 -19.60 -2.63 10.35
N GLU A 96 -20.01 -1.87 11.38
CA GLU A 96 -21.19 -0.99 11.30
C GLU A 96 -21.01 0.15 10.28
N MET A 97 -19.80 0.70 10.15
CA MET A 97 -19.51 1.78 9.19
C MET A 97 -19.61 1.30 7.74
N VAL A 98 -19.21 0.06 7.47
CA VAL A 98 -19.14 -0.49 6.11
C VAL A 98 -20.37 -1.29 5.71
N GLN A 99 -21.25 -1.64 6.65
CA GLN A 99 -22.40 -2.52 6.41
C GLN A 99 -23.28 -2.06 5.23
N THR A 100 -23.55 -0.76 5.14
CA THR A 100 -24.38 -0.17 4.06
C THR A 100 -23.55 0.50 2.96
N SER A 101 -22.22 0.35 3.01
CA SER A 101 -21.32 0.89 2.00
C SER A 101 -21.38 0.05 0.71
N PRO A 102 -21.04 0.62 -0.46
CA PRO A 102 -20.99 -0.15 -1.70
C PRO A 102 -19.96 -1.28 -1.60
N LYS A 103 -20.18 -2.36 -2.35
CA LYS A 103 -19.19 -3.41 -2.56
C LYS A 103 -18.10 -2.92 -3.51
N LEU A 104 -16.93 -3.56 -3.43
CA LEU A 104 -15.80 -3.22 -4.30
C LEU A 104 -16.18 -3.25 -5.80
N ILE A 105 -16.93 -4.28 -6.22
CA ILE A 105 -17.37 -4.42 -7.62
C ILE A 105 -18.23 -3.25 -8.11
N GLU A 106 -18.97 -2.59 -7.23
CA GLU A 106 -19.86 -1.49 -7.61
C GLU A 106 -19.09 -0.18 -7.85
N VAL A 107 -17.82 -0.11 -7.44
CA VAL A 107 -17.01 1.12 -7.52
C VAL A 107 -15.77 1.00 -8.39
N LEU A 108 -15.33 -0.22 -8.75
CA LEU A 108 -14.05 -0.43 -9.47
C LEU A 108 -14.01 0.30 -10.82
N GLU A 109 -15.09 0.26 -11.60
CA GLU A 109 -15.17 0.96 -12.89
C GLU A 109 -15.07 2.48 -12.72
N GLU A 110 -15.87 3.04 -11.79
CA GLU A 110 -15.88 4.46 -11.49
C GLU A 110 -14.52 4.92 -10.95
N PHE A 111 -13.89 4.12 -10.09
CA PHE A 111 -12.55 4.40 -9.57
C PHE A 111 -11.51 4.35 -10.69
N LYS A 112 -11.57 3.36 -11.59
CA LYS A 112 -10.67 3.28 -12.75
C LYS A 112 -10.85 4.48 -13.70
N GLU A 113 -12.08 4.90 -13.97
CA GLU A 113 -12.36 6.10 -14.75
C GLU A 113 -11.82 7.36 -14.06
N PHE A 114 -11.96 7.43 -12.73
CA PHE A 114 -11.34 8.49 -11.95
C PHE A 114 -9.81 8.47 -12.07
N LEU A 115 -9.15 7.31 -12.05
CA LEU A 115 -7.70 7.25 -12.21
C LEU A 115 -7.24 7.66 -13.63
N GLY A 116 -7.96 7.20 -14.66
CA GLY A 116 -7.57 7.42 -16.05
C GLY A 116 -6.18 6.84 -16.36
N GLU A 117 -5.37 7.58 -17.13
CA GLU A 117 -3.99 7.19 -17.48
C GLU A 117 -2.93 8.02 -16.74
N LEU A 118 -3.33 8.81 -15.74
CA LEU A 118 -2.40 9.63 -14.98
C LEU A 118 -1.44 8.75 -14.16
N PRO A 119 -0.17 9.18 -13.97
CA PRO A 119 0.72 8.51 -13.06
C PRO A 119 0.15 8.49 -11.63
N ILE A 120 0.45 7.41 -10.90
CA ILE A 120 -0.08 7.17 -9.55
C ILE A 120 1.09 7.12 -8.57
N VAL A 121 0.91 7.73 -7.40
CA VAL A 121 1.82 7.63 -6.26
C VAL A 121 1.12 7.05 -5.04
N ALA A 122 1.79 6.17 -4.31
CA ALA A 122 1.32 5.69 -3.01
C ALA A 122 2.50 5.45 -2.06
N HIS A 123 2.27 5.47 -0.75
CA HIS A 123 3.30 5.14 0.21
C HIS A 123 3.41 3.63 0.37
N ASN A 124 4.59 3.05 0.11
CA ASN A 124 4.74 1.60 -0.02
C ASN A 124 3.80 0.99 -1.10
N ALA A 125 3.58 1.75 -2.18
CA ALA A 125 2.63 1.54 -3.29
C ALA A 125 2.34 0.10 -3.75
N LYS A 126 3.30 -0.83 -3.65
CA LYS A 126 3.05 -2.24 -4.02
C LYS A 126 1.92 -2.87 -3.20
N PHE A 127 1.73 -2.41 -1.97
CA PHE A 127 0.68 -2.88 -1.09
C PHE A 127 -0.69 -2.53 -1.66
N ASP A 128 -0.97 -1.23 -1.77
CA ASP A 128 -2.23 -0.68 -2.26
C ASP A 128 -2.56 -1.18 -3.67
N LEU A 129 -1.55 -1.14 -4.55
CA LEU A 129 -1.72 -1.54 -5.94
C LEU A 129 -1.96 -3.04 -6.07
N GLY A 130 -1.41 -3.87 -5.19
CA GLY A 130 -1.69 -5.30 -5.17
C GLY A 130 -3.19 -5.57 -4.98
N PHE A 131 -3.85 -4.80 -4.11
CA PHE A 131 -5.30 -4.92 -3.88
C PHE A 131 -6.11 -4.41 -5.07
N ILE A 132 -5.77 -3.25 -5.63
CA ILE A 132 -6.47 -2.69 -6.80
C ILE A 132 -6.34 -3.61 -8.01
N VAL A 133 -5.13 -4.06 -8.34
CA VAL A 133 -4.89 -4.97 -9.46
C VAL A 133 -5.67 -6.26 -9.30
N MET A 134 -5.63 -6.89 -8.12
CA MET A 134 -6.42 -8.11 -7.86
C MET A 134 -7.93 -7.86 -7.99
N GLY A 135 -8.41 -6.71 -7.52
CA GLY A 135 -9.80 -6.28 -7.70
C GLY A 135 -10.19 -6.20 -9.17
N LEU A 136 -9.42 -5.46 -9.97
CA LEU A 136 -9.66 -5.26 -11.40
C LEU A 136 -9.58 -6.59 -12.19
N GLN A 137 -8.55 -7.40 -11.94
CA GLN A 137 -8.36 -8.68 -12.64
C GLN A 137 -9.46 -9.69 -12.31
N ARG A 138 -9.94 -9.77 -11.06
CA ARG A 138 -11.09 -10.62 -10.69
C ARG A 138 -12.36 -10.28 -11.47
N GLN A 139 -12.50 -9.03 -11.85
CA GLN A 139 -13.64 -8.50 -12.60
C GLN A 139 -13.37 -8.41 -14.09
N LYS A 140 -12.21 -8.87 -14.55
CA LYS A 140 -11.75 -8.81 -15.94
C LYS A 140 -11.73 -7.39 -16.50
N ILE A 141 -11.53 -6.41 -15.62
CA ILE A 141 -11.37 -5.01 -15.98
C ILE A 141 -9.92 -4.80 -16.39
N LYS A 142 -9.72 -4.20 -17.57
CA LYS A 142 -8.39 -3.95 -18.13
C LYS A 142 -7.59 -2.98 -17.26
N LEU A 143 -6.32 -3.28 -17.00
CA LEU A 143 -5.40 -2.37 -16.34
C LEU A 143 -5.00 -1.21 -17.27
N SER A 144 -4.87 0.00 -16.72
CA SER A 144 -4.31 1.16 -17.42
C SER A 144 -2.79 1.02 -17.61
N SER A 145 -2.18 1.86 -18.45
CA SER A 145 -0.71 1.92 -18.58
C SER A 145 -0.07 2.93 -17.61
N ALA A 146 -0.84 3.42 -16.64
CA ALA A 146 -0.40 4.35 -15.60
C ALA A 146 0.94 3.94 -14.94
N LEU A 147 1.85 4.91 -14.84
CA LEU A 147 3.16 4.74 -14.19
C LEU A 147 3.02 4.84 -12.67
N ILE A 148 3.66 3.90 -11.96
CA ILE A 148 3.50 3.77 -10.51
C ILE A 148 4.74 4.26 -9.78
N TYR A 149 4.56 5.25 -8.93
CA TYR A 149 5.57 5.86 -8.08
C TYR A 149 5.36 5.49 -6.61
N CYS A 150 6.46 5.41 -5.86
CA CYS A 150 6.42 5.13 -4.43
C CYS A 150 7.06 6.25 -3.62
N SER A 151 6.25 6.94 -2.81
CA SER A 151 6.74 8.03 -1.94
C SER A 151 7.73 7.51 -0.89
N CYS A 152 7.58 6.27 -0.40
CA CYS A 152 8.56 5.62 0.47
C CYS A 152 9.92 5.43 -0.25
N LYS A 153 9.92 4.96 -1.51
CA LYS A 153 11.16 4.80 -2.31
C LYS A 153 11.80 6.16 -2.57
N MET A 154 11.01 7.18 -2.93
CA MET A 154 11.47 8.56 -3.12
C MET A 154 12.14 9.08 -1.85
N SER A 155 11.49 8.93 -0.68
CA SER A 155 12.02 9.41 0.60
C SER A 155 13.35 8.74 0.97
N ARG A 156 13.55 7.45 0.67
CA ARG A 156 14.83 6.74 0.91
C ARG A 156 16.01 7.32 0.13
N ILE A 157 15.74 7.96 -1.00
CA ILE A 157 16.76 8.58 -1.83
C ILE A 157 17.02 10.02 -1.38
N THR A 158 15.94 10.74 -1.08
CA THR A 158 15.97 12.19 -0.86
C THR A 158 16.20 12.57 0.60
N HIS A 159 15.68 11.78 1.55
CA HIS A 159 15.63 12.05 3.00
C HIS A 159 16.35 10.96 3.81
N LYS A 160 17.61 10.68 3.45
CA LYS A 160 18.41 9.59 4.04
C LYS A 160 18.67 9.76 5.55
N GLU A 161 18.55 10.98 6.04
CA GLU A 161 18.74 11.32 7.45
C GLU A 161 17.59 10.86 8.36
N VAL A 162 16.42 10.53 7.81
CA VAL A 162 15.25 10.14 8.59
C VAL A 162 15.44 8.74 9.17
N ILE A 163 15.17 8.57 10.47
CA ILE A 163 15.40 7.31 11.20
C ILE A 163 14.69 6.09 10.58
N ASN A 164 13.49 6.30 10.03
CA ASN A 164 12.80 5.30 9.23
C ASN A 164 11.81 5.95 8.27
N HIS A 165 11.50 5.26 7.17
CA HIS A 165 10.65 5.80 6.11
C HIS A 165 9.19 5.32 6.21
N LYS A 166 8.65 5.16 7.43
CA LYS A 166 7.22 4.96 7.63
C LYS A 166 6.49 6.28 7.40
N LEU A 167 5.26 6.22 6.88
CA LEU A 167 4.44 7.40 6.58
C LEU A 167 4.37 8.36 7.78
N GLY A 168 3.92 7.87 8.94
CA GLY A 168 3.79 8.71 10.14
C GLY A 168 5.11 9.28 10.68
N THR A 169 6.27 8.65 10.42
CA THR A 169 7.57 9.27 10.75
C THR A 169 7.89 10.39 9.78
N LEU A 170 7.72 10.17 8.48
CA LEU A 170 7.98 11.18 7.45
C LEU A 170 7.05 12.39 7.56
N VAL A 171 5.78 12.19 7.85
CA VAL A 171 4.83 13.29 8.09
C VAL A 171 5.35 14.23 9.18
N LYS A 172 5.79 13.68 10.31
CA LYS A 172 6.31 14.45 11.45
C LYS A 172 7.60 15.18 11.10
N GLU A 173 8.58 14.46 10.54
CA GLU A 173 9.90 15.01 10.19
C GLU A 173 9.80 16.10 9.11
N LEU A 174 8.91 15.91 8.13
CA LEU A 174 8.71 16.84 7.02
C LEU A 174 7.65 17.92 7.31
N LYS A 175 7.10 17.94 8.53
CA LYS A 175 6.10 18.90 9.00
C LYS A 175 4.89 18.99 8.05
N ILE A 176 4.42 17.84 7.57
CA ILE A 176 3.24 17.77 6.71
C ILE A 176 2.00 17.91 7.61
N PRO A 177 1.10 18.87 7.34
CA PRO A 177 -0.13 18.99 8.11
C PRO A 177 -1.04 17.81 7.80
N LEU A 178 -1.46 17.06 8.83
CA LEU A 178 -2.49 16.04 8.70
C LEU A 178 -3.62 16.33 9.69
N LEU A 179 -4.86 16.13 9.22
CA LEU A 179 -6.06 16.36 10.00
C LEU A 179 -6.36 15.12 10.85
N ASN A 180 -6.34 13.93 10.26
CA ASN A 180 -6.48 12.63 10.94
C ASN A 180 -5.46 11.62 10.36
N HIS A 181 -4.80 10.83 11.21
CA HIS A 181 -4.00 9.69 10.75
C HIS A 181 -4.90 8.46 10.61
N HIS A 182 -4.64 7.60 9.61
CA HIS A 182 -5.37 6.35 9.34
C HIS A 182 -6.78 6.51 8.74
N ARG A 183 -6.92 7.53 7.88
CA ARG A 183 -7.99 7.61 6.90
C ARG A 183 -7.34 7.63 5.54
N ALA A 184 -7.84 6.83 4.61
CA ALA A 184 -7.19 6.64 3.32
C ALA A 184 -6.96 7.98 2.58
N LEU A 185 -7.89 8.94 2.68
CA LEU A 185 -7.72 10.22 1.97
C LEU A 185 -6.60 11.09 2.56
N ASP A 186 -6.48 11.12 3.89
CA ASP A 186 -5.40 11.84 4.58
C ASP A 186 -4.04 11.19 4.28
N ASP A 187 -3.97 9.86 4.26
CA ASP A 187 -2.74 9.11 3.97
C ASP A 187 -2.34 9.18 2.48
N ALA A 188 -3.31 9.27 1.56
CA ALA A 188 -3.08 9.58 0.15
C ALA A 188 -2.48 11.00 -0.01
N TYR A 189 -3.04 12.00 0.66
CA TYR A 189 -2.47 13.36 0.68
C TYR A 189 -1.07 13.38 1.30
N ALA A 190 -0.86 12.70 2.42
CA ALA A 190 0.46 12.56 3.05
C ALA A 190 1.50 11.98 2.07
N SER A 191 1.10 10.92 1.34
CA SER A 191 1.91 10.27 0.31
C SER A 191 2.31 11.22 -0.80
N LEU A 192 1.36 12.04 -1.27
CA LEU A 192 1.60 13.09 -2.26
C LEU A 192 2.62 14.11 -1.75
N MET A 193 2.41 14.64 -0.55
CA MET A 193 3.26 15.69 0.02
C MET A 193 4.69 15.21 0.27
N ILE A 194 4.87 13.97 0.76
CA ILE A 194 6.20 13.35 0.87
C ILE A 194 6.89 13.26 -0.50
N PHE A 195 6.12 12.90 -1.53
CA PHE A 195 6.65 12.78 -2.88
C PHE A 195 7.06 14.14 -3.46
N ILE A 196 6.21 15.18 -3.32
CA ILE A 196 6.52 16.56 -3.75
C ILE A 196 7.76 17.08 -3.04
N LYS A 197 7.86 16.94 -1.71
CA LYS A 197 9.09 17.32 -0.97
C LYS A 197 10.33 16.58 -1.45
N GLY A 198 10.17 15.33 -1.88
CA GLY A 198 11.21 14.58 -2.58
C GLY A 198 11.64 15.25 -3.88
N LEU A 199 10.69 15.62 -4.74
CA LEU A 199 10.94 16.33 -6.00
C LEU A 199 11.65 17.68 -5.77
N GLU A 200 11.20 18.49 -4.81
CA GLU A 200 11.84 19.74 -4.42
C GLU A 200 13.31 19.53 -4.01
N ARG A 201 13.58 18.47 -3.25
CA ARG A 201 14.93 18.13 -2.82
C ARG A 201 15.83 17.64 -3.95
N LEU A 202 15.26 17.04 -4.99
CA LEU A 202 16.00 16.69 -6.20
C LEU A 202 16.36 17.93 -7.02
N LYS A 203 15.49 18.95 -7.06
CA LYS A 203 15.79 20.23 -7.73
C LYS A 203 16.91 21.02 -7.05
N THR A 204 16.93 21.05 -5.72
CA THR A 204 17.91 21.84 -4.93
C THR A 204 19.31 21.24 -4.90
N LYS A 205 19.47 19.92 -5.13
CA LYS A 205 20.78 19.27 -5.20
C LYS A 205 21.40 19.46 -6.59
N ASN A 206 21.99 20.64 -6.83
CA ASN A 206 22.96 20.99 -7.88
C ASN A 206 23.19 19.91 -8.97
N GLN A 207 22.30 19.84 -9.94
CA GLN A 207 22.66 19.35 -11.27
C GLN A 207 22.80 20.56 -12.18
N PRO A 208 23.87 20.67 -13.00
CA PRO A 208 23.94 21.70 -14.03
C PRO A 208 22.66 21.64 -14.87
N GLU A 209 22.12 22.79 -15.27
CA GLU A 209 20.79 23.06 -15.87
C GLU A 209 20.37 22.15 -17.06
N LYS A 210 21.18 21.17 -17.45
CA LYS A 210 21.01 20.28 -18.60
C LYS A 210 20.88 18.78 -18.28
N GLN A 211 21.05 18.33 -17.03
CA GLN A 211 20.70 16.94 -16.69
C GLN A 211 19.24 16.86 -16.22
N ARG A 212 18.37 16.32 -17.09
CA ARG A 212 17.01 15.94 -16.70
C ARG A 212 17.10 14.91 -15.57
N ILE A 213 16.45 15.20 -14.44
CA ILE A 213 16.30 14.25 -13.33
C ILE A 213 15.56 13.02 -13.87
N ASP A 214 16.23 11.87 -13.86
CA ASP A 214 15.61 10.61 -14.26
C ASP A 214 14.70 10.10 -13.14
N LEU A 215 13.40 10.42 -13.22
CA LEU A 215 12.41 9.92 -12.28
C LEU A 215 12.27 8.39 -12.26
N ARG A 216 12.76 7.68 -13.29
CA ARG A 216 12.80 6.20 -13.27
C ARG A 216 13.71 5.69 -12.16
N ALA A 217 14.85 6.36 -11.95
CA ALA A 217 15.74 6.09 -10.84
C ALA A 217 15.17 6.58 -9.48
N HIS A 218 14.21 7.50 -9.49
CA HIS A 218 13.74 8.23 -8.31
C HIS A 218 12.25 8.00 -8.03
N GLY A 219 11.90 6.76 -7.67
CA GLY A 219 10.58 6.44 -7.11
C GLY A 219 9.66 5.64 -8.02
N LEU A 220 9.90 5.62 -9.34
CA LEU A 220 9.18 4.72 -10.26
C LEU A 220 9.39 3.26 -9.85
N LEU A 221 8.32 2.48 -9.89
CA LEU A 221 8.33 1.04 -9.69
C LEU A 221 8.12 0.28 -10.99
N PHE A 222 6.95 0.44 -11.61
CA PHE A 222 6.50 -0.28 -12.81
C PHE A 222 5.32 0.49 -13.46
N SER A 223 4.87 0.04 -14.63
CA SER A 223 3.54 0.39 -15.16
C SER A 223 2.50 -0.65 -14.73
N LEU A 224 1.25 -0.24 -14.58
CA LEU A 224 0.21 -1.10 -14.01
C LEU A 224 -0.13 -2.31 -14.89
N ASP A 225 -0.09 -2.15 -16.21
CA ASP A 225 -0.28 -3.20 -17.22
C ASP A 225 0.76 -4.33 -17.18
N GLN A 226 1.92 -4.15 -16.55
CA GLN A 226 2.91 -5.23 -16.37
C GLN A 226 2.37 -6.41 -15.56
N PHE A 227 1.30 -6.22 -14.79
CA PHE A 227 0.63 -7.32 -14.09
C PHE A 227 -0.11 -8.28 -15.04
N ASP A 228 -0.49 -7.84 -16.24
CA ASP A 228 -1.11 -8.70 -17.26
C ASP A 228 -0.07 -9.62 -17.94
N GLU A 229 1.20 -9.25 -17.89
CA GLU A 229 2.31 -10.01 -18.47
C GLU A 229 2.91 -11.05 -17.50
N LEU A 230 2.41 -11.11 -16.26
CA LEU A 230 2.91 -12.03 -15.24
C LEU A 230 2.60 -13.49 -15.61
N LYS A 231 3.60 -14.16 -16.17
CA LYS A 231 3.62 -15.63 -16.23
C LYS A 231 3.79 -16.19 -14.82
N THR A 232 3.27 -17.40 -14.59
CA THR A 232 3.58 -18.17 -13.38
C THR A 232 5.10 -18.30 -13.24
N GLN A 233 5.70 -17.58 -12.29
CA GLN A 233 7.14 -17.71 -12.03
C GLN A 233 7.40 -19.03 -11.30
N GLU A 234 8.36 -19.80 -11.80
CA GLU A 234 8.88 -20.95 -11.08
C GLU A 234 9.55 -20.51 -9.79
N LEU A 235 9.26 -21.22 -8.71
CA LEU A 235 9.89 -20.97 -7.42
C LEU A 235 11.33 -21.48 -7.43
N PRO A 236 12.25 -20.84 -6.69
CA PRO A 236 13.57 -21.41 -6.44
C PRO A 236 13.43 -22.84 -5.89
N LEU A 237 14.32 -23.75 -6.28
CA LEU A 237 14.29 -25.16 -5.86
C LEU A 237 14.15 -25.32 -4.34
N HIS A 238 14.86 -24.52 -3.55
CA HIS A 238 14.79 -24.57 -2.08
C HIS A 238 13.46 -24.09 -1.49
N LEU A 239 12.54 -23.60 -2.32
CA LEU A 239 11.21 -23.12 -1.97
C LEU A 239 10.10 -23.76 -2.82
N GLU A 240 10.38 -24.81 -3.60
CA GLU A 240 9.42 -25.41 -4.53
C GLU A 240 8.14 -25.90 -3.84
N GLU A 241 8.27 -26.35 -2.59
CA GLU A 241 7.15 -26.83 -1.77
C GLU A 241 6.25 -25.71 -1.25
N LEU A 242 6.64 -24.43 -1.32
CA LEU A 242 5.85 -23.33 -0.76
C LEU A 242 4.43 -23.28 -1.33
N ASN A 243 4.24 -23.60 -2.62
CA ASN A 243 2.91 -23.61 -3.23
C ASN A 243 1.97 -24.62 -2.54
N LYS A 244 2.49 -25.79 -2.17
CA LYS A 244 1.75 -26.81 -1.42
C LYS A 244 1.48 -26.32 0.01
N LEU A 245 2.52 -25.85 0.69
CA LEU A 245 2.44 -25.42 2.09
C LEU A 245 1.49 -24.23 2.31
N VAL A 246 1.43 -23.31 1.34
CA VAL A 246 0.47 -22.19 1.36
C VAL A 246 -0.97 -22.71 1.29
N LYS A 247 -1.26 -23.69 0.42
CA LYS A 247 -2.61 -24.28 0.31
C LYS A 247 -3.04 -24.99 1.60
N GLU A 248 -2.08 -25.56 2.32
CA GLU A 248 -2.29 -26.24 3.60
C GLU A 248 -2.33 -25.28 4.80
N ALA A 249 -2.11 -23.98 4.58
CA ALA A 249 -1.92 -22.97 5.63
C ALA A 249 -0.90 -23.42 6.70
N ALA A 250 0.18 -24.08 6.24
CA ALA A 250 1.15 -24.75 7.09
C ALA A 250 1.91 -23.78 8.00
N VAL A 251 2.41 -24.30 9.11
CA VAL A 251 3.37 -23.60 9.97
C VAL A 251 4.76 -24.10 9.62
N ILE A 252 5.63 -23.17 9.22
CA ILE A 252 7.03 -23.46 8.89
C ILE A 252 7.94 -22.48 9.61
N GLU A 253 9.24 -22.77 9.61
CA GLU A 253 10.24 -21.78 9.96
C GLU A 253 11.01 -21.33 8.73
N ILE A 254 11.20 -20.01 8.61
CA ILE A 254 12.01 -19.41 7.55
C ILE A 254 13.20 -18.68 8.14
N GLN A 255 14.34 -18.74 7.45
CA GLN A 255 15.45 -17.84 7.69
C GLN A 255 15.34 -16.65 6.73
N TYR A 256 15.30 -15.43 7.28
CA TYR A 256 15.07 -14.21 6.50
C TYR A 256 16.16 -13.17 6.72
N THR A 257 16.71 -12.62 5.63
CA THR A 257 17.84 -11.69 5.66
C THR A 257 17.50 -10.27 6.14
N GLY A 258 16.24 -10.00 6.50
CA GLY A 258 15.76 -8.70 6.94
C GLY A 258 15.02 -8.68 8.30
N GLY A 259 14.75 -7.46 8.77
CA GLY A 259 14.02 -7.22 10.02
C GLY A 259 14.86 -7.45 11.29
N THR A 260 14.18 -7.49 12.43
CA THR A 260 14.79 -7.59 13.77
C THR A 260 15.48 -8.93 14.03
N HIS A 261 14.93 -10.04 13.50
CA HIS A 261 15.51 -11.39 13.63
C HIS A 261 16.35 -11.77 12.40
N LYS A 262 17.24 -10.88 11.96
CA LYS A 262 18.02 -11.05 10.73
C LYS A 262 18.82 -12.35 10.76
N ASN A 263 18.70 -13.15 9.71
CA ASN A 263 19.37 -14.45 9.53
C ASN A 263 19.04 -15.48 10.62
N GLN A 264 17.99 -15.27 11.40
CA GLN A 264 17.49 -16.26 12.36
C GLN A 264 16.24 -16.93 11.80
N PHE A 265 16.05 -18.20 12.16
CA PHE A 265 14.78 -18.88 11.91
C PHE A 265 13.67 -18.24 12.70
N ARG A 266 12.51 -18.11 12.07
CA ARG A 266 11.29 -17.63 12.72
C ARG A 266 10.09 -18.45 12.27
N PRO A 267 9.23 -18.85 13.21
CA PRO A 267 7.99 -19.53 12.88
C PRO A 267 7.00 -18.58 12.22
N ILE A 268 6.45 -19.02 11.10
CA ILE A 268 5.42 -18.34 10.34
C ILE A 268 4.30 -19.31 9.98
N LYS A 269 3.05 -18.85 10.07
CA LYS A 269 1.89 -19.54 9.51
C LYS A 269 1.58 -18.95 8.15
N LEU A 270 1.67 -19.76 7.11
CA LEU A 270 1.52 -19.31 5.73
C LEU A 270 0.08 -18.87 5.44
N THR A 271 -0.05 -17.84 4.61
CA THR A 271 -1.35 -17.27 4.22
C THR A 271 -1.53 -17.30 2.71
N SER A 272 -0.60 -16.70 1.96
CA SER A 272 -0.71 -16.63 0.51
C SER A 272 0.64 -16.30 -0.14
N LEU A 273 0.78 -16.63 -1.42
CA LEU A 273 1.92 -16.28 -2.24
C LEU A 273 1.46 -15.45 -3.43
N LEU A 274 1.96 -14.22 -3.53
CA LEU A 274 1.62 -13.29 -4.61
C LEU A 274 2.82 -13.12 -5.56
N ASN A 275 2.57 -13.25 -6.86
CA ASN A 275 3.53 -12.92 -7.89
C ASN A 275 3.42 -11.43 -8.23
N THR A 276 4.55 -10.74 -8.30
CA THR A 276 4.61 -9.32 -8.70
C THR A 276 5.71 -9.13 -9.74
N PRO A 277 5.66 -8.06 -10.57
CA PRO A 277 6.68 -7.81 -11.61
C PRO A 277 8.11 -7.70 -11.06
N ASP A 278 8.25 -7.43 -9.77
CA ASP A 278 9.51 -7.20 -9.08
C ASP A 278 9.85 -8.22 -7.99
N GLY A 279 9.21 -9.40 -8.06
CA GLY A 279 9.56 -10.60 -7.32
C GLY A 279 8.54 -10.99 -6.25
N ASN A 280 8.29 -12.31 -6.19
CA ASN A 280 7.24 -12.90 -5.38
C ASN A 280 7.28 -12.51 -3.89
N ILE A 281 6.08 -12.37 -3.32
CA ILE A 281 5.84 -11.98 -1.93
C ILE A 281 5.06 -13.08 -1.21
N LEU A 282 5.65 -13.61 -0.15
CA LEU A 282 4.99 -14.53 0.78
C LEU A 282 4.33 -13.74 1.89
N TYR A 283 3.01 -13.89 2.05
CA TYR A 283 2.27 -13.37 3.20
C TYR A 283 2.09 -14.47 4.23
N ALA A 284 2.37 -14.14 5.49
CA ALA A 284 2.29 -15.09 6.60
C ALA A 284 2.13 -14.37 7.95
N ARG A 285 1.49 -15.02 8.93
CA ARG A 285 1.46 -14.59 10.33
C ARG A 285 2.76 -15.00 11.02
N CYS A 286 3.51 -14.05 11.55
CA CYS A 286 4.71 -14.34 12.32
C CYS A 286 4.32 -14.74 13.75
N LEU A 287 4.59 -15.99 14.13
CA LEU A 287 4.15 -16.54 15.42
C LEU A 287 5.00 -16.07 16.62
N LEU A 288 6.13 -15.37 16.36
CA LEU A 288 6.91 -14.73 17.43
C LEU A 288 6.32 -13.41 17.90
N SER A 289 5.87 -12.58 16.95
CA SER A 289 5.36 -11.24 17.24
C SER A 289 3.84 -11.16 17.17
N ASP A 290 3.21 -12.26 16.79
CA ASP A 290 1.79 -12.38 16.50
C ASP A 290 1.20 -11.37 15.51
N ILE A 291 1.97 -11.05 14.47
CA ILE A 291 1.60 -10.03 13.48
C ILE A 291 1.72 -10.61 12.07
N TYR A 292 0.74 -10.33 11.23
CA TYR A 292 0.79 -10.61 9.80
C TYR A 292 1.90 -9.79 9.12
N LYS A 293 2.68 -10.43 8.25
CA LYS A 293 3.83 -9.82 7.57
C LYS A 293 3.95 -10.33 6.14
N SER A 294 4.62 -9.53 5.32
CA SER A 294 5.06 -9.89 3.97
C SER A 294 6.57 -10.17 3.94
N PHE A 295 6.99 -11.22 3.23
CA PHE A 295 8.38 -11.63 3.06
C PHE A 295 8.71 -11.71 1.57
N LYS A 296 9.77 -11.02 1.13
CA LYS A 296 10.24 -11.17 -0.25
C LYS A 296 10.92 -12.53 -0.42
N LEU A 297 10.52 -13.31 -1.40
CA LEU A 297 11.05 -14.68 -1.57
C LEU A 297 12.56 -14.71 -1.75
N ASN A 298 13.12 -13.75 -2.50
CA ASN A 298 14.57 -13.64 -2.71
C ASN A 298 15.38 -13.30 -1.44
N LYS A 299 14.72 -13.03 -0.31
CA LYS A 299 15.35 -12.80 0.99
C LYS A 299 15.18 -13.97 1.95
N ILE A 300 14.47 -15.02 1.55
CA ILE A 300 14.35 -16.27 2.30
C ILE A 300 15.50 -17.18 1.88
N THR A 301 16.41 -17.45 2.81
CA THR A 301 17.64 -18.23 2.54
C THR A 301 17.49 -19.71 2.88
N ALA A 302 16.56 -20.05 3.77
CA ALA A 302 16.28 -21.42 4.17
C ALA A 302 14.85 -21.55 4.68
N LEU A 303 14.32 -22.76 4.56
CA LEU A 303 13.03 -23.21 5.08
C LEU A 303 13.25 -24.52 5.84
N ARG A 304 12.56 -24.69 6.97
CA ARG A 304 12.50 -25.98 7.68
C ARG A 304 11.12 -26.26 8.25
N HIS A 305 10.85 -27.55 8.44
CA HIS A 305 9.63 -28.07 9.05
C HIS A 305 9.81 -28.17 10.57
N PRO A 306 9.02 -27.45 11.38
CA PRO A 306 9.08 -27.53 12.82
C PRO A 306 8.43 -28.83 13.34
N SER A 307 8.72 -29.20 14.59
CA SER A 307 8.04 -30.34 15.23
C SER A 307 6.58 -30.00 15.55
N ALA A 308 5.73 -31.03 15.71
CA ALA A 308 4.35 -30.83 16.13
C ALA A 308 4.24 -30.15 17.50
N GLU A 309 5.18 -30.43 18.40
CA GLU A 309 5.27 -29.81 19.72
C GLU A 309 5.57 -28.30 19.61
N ASP A 310 6.55 -27.92 18.78
CA ASP A 310 6.89 -26.50 18.55
C ASP A 310 5.70 -25.72 17.98
N ILE A 311 5.01 -26.30 16.98
CA ILE A 311 3.82 -25.70 16.37
C ILE A 311 2.77 -25.42 17.44
N GLN A 312 2.48 -26.42 18.29
CA GLN A 312 1.48 -26.29 19.33
C GLN A 312 1.86 -25.21 20.35
N GLN A 313 3.14 -25.16 20.79
CA GLN A 313 3.62 -24.15 21.72
C GLN A 313 3.46 -22.73 21.15
N TRP A 314 3.79 -22.51 19.88
CA TRP A 314 3.64 -21.20 19.25
C TRP A 314 2.18 -20.78 19.10
N LEU A 315 1.30 -21.69 18.68
CA LEU A 315 -0.12 -21.38 18.51
C LEU A 315 -0.85 -21.12 19.84
N ILE A 316 -0.44 -21.76 20.93
CA ILE A 316 -1.00 -21.49 22.27
C ILE A 316 -0.55 -20.11 22.76
N LYS A 317 0.73 -19.75 22.55
CA LYS A 317 1.28 -18.48 23.01
C LYS A 317 0.56 -17.28 22.39
N THR A 318 0.06 -17.42 21.16
CA THR A 318 -0.66 -16.35 20.45
C THR A 318 -2.14 -16.27 20.78
N GLN A 319 -2.73 -17.24 21.47
CA GLN A 319 -4.14 -17.18 21.93
C GLN A 319 -4.32 -16.45 23.27
N LYS A 320 -3.22 -16.15 23.98
CA LYS A 320 -3.23 -15.53 25.32
C LYS A 320 -2.95 -14.01 25.31
N LEU A 321 -2.86 -13.40 24.14
CA LEU A 321 -2.58 -11.97 23.92
C LEU A 321 -3.80 -11.30 23.27
#